data_AF-A0AAV0RMX6-F1
#
_entry.id   AF-A0AAV0RMX6-F1
#
_cell.length_a   1.000
_cell.length_b   1.000
_cell.length_c   1.000
_cell.angle_alpha   90.00
_cell.angle_beta   90.00
_cell.angle_gamma   90.00
#
_symmetry.space_group_name_H-M   'P 1'
#
loop_
_entity.id
_entity.type
_entity.pdbx_description
1 polymer ?
#
loop_
_entity_poly.entity_id
_entity_poly.type
_entity_poly.pdbx_seq_one_letter_code
_entity_poly.pdbx_strand_id
1 'polypeptide(L)'
;MVPSPAVSPEKPIFPGCLAWILENQHDDGSWGLQYSVHGGRDPTLMKDALSSTLACILALKRWDTGDHHVRSALAFMERNSGSLLDSSLQAPIGFDVVFPSMVQTCTQDFRLNLPLDGAHVDAMIRNRDVALTGADRTVGRDAYLAYVSEGIGGFQGLARGNAMRFQRKNGSILNSPSATAAAVIHGHDDALSLGYLRSVLRTTTAGSNAAAGLCIHVYIWTYNCRKLPFRYY
;
A
#
# COMPACT_ATOMS: atom_id res chain seq x y z
N MET A 1 -6.63 -6.72 1.11
CA MET A 1 -7.69 -6.34 2.08
C MET A 1 -9.10 -6.25 1.48
N VAL A 2 -9.30 -6.41 0.16
CA VAL A 2 -10.64 -6.29 -0.46
C VAL A 2 -11.55 -7.45 -0.03
N PRO A 3 -12.71 -7.18 0.62
CA PRO A 3 -13.67 -8.22 1.00
C PRO A 3 -14.43 -8.76 -0.20
N SER A 4 -15.01 -9.95 -0.05
CA SER A 4 -15.87 -10.58 -1.06
C SER A 4 -17.35 -10.38 -0.71
N PRO A 5 -18.03 -9.34 -1.23
CA PRO A 5 -19.43 -9.07 -0.86
C PRO A 5 -20.37 -10.20 -1.29
N ALA A 6 -20.01 -10.94 -2.35
CA ALA A 6 -20.81 -12.02 -2.92
C ALA A 6 -20.68 -13.36 -2.18
N VAL A 7 -19.66 -13.55 -1.34
CA VAL A 7 -19.40 -14.84 -0.65
C VAL A 7 -19.44 -14.69 0.87
N SER A 8 -18.75 -13.69 1.42
CA SER A 8 -18.82 -13.26 2.83
C SER A 8 -17.89 -12.06 3.01
N PRO A 9 -18.29 -11.00 3.76
CA PRO A 9 -17.41 -9.88 4.09
C PRO A 9 -16.17 -10.30 4.89
N GLU A 10 -16.17 -11.52 5.46
CA GLU A 10 -15.09 -12.12 6.24
C GLU A 10 -14.05 -12.86 5.38
N LYS A 11 -14.24 -12.91 4.04
CA LYS A 11 -13.29 -13.56 3.13
C LYS A 11 -12.70 -12.57 2.12
N PRO A 12 -11.41 -12.74 1.74
CA PRO A 12 -10.81 -11.96 0.67
C PRO A 12 -11.42 -12.32 -0.68
N ILE A 13 -11.66 -11.32 -1.53
CA ILE A 13 -12.03 -11.54 -2.94
C ILE A 13 -10.87 -12.14 -3.76
N PHE A 14 -9.63 -11.97 -3.28
CA PHE A 14 -8.40 -12.51 -3.87
C PHE A 14 -7.65 -13.38 -2.85
N PRO A 15 -8.09 -14.62 -2.59
CA PRO A 15 -7.44 -15.49 -1.60
C PRO A 15 -5.98 -15.83 -1.94
N GLY A 16 -5.64 -15.90 -3.24
CA GLY A 16 -4.25 -16.13 -3.68
C GLY A 16 -3.27 -15.04 -3.21
N CYS A 17 -3.72 -13.80 -3.04
CA CYS A 17 -2.88 -12.74 -2.50
C CYS A 17 -2.51 -12.99 -1.03
N LEU A 18 -3.47 -13.51 -0.24
CA LEU A 18 -3.25 -13.82 1.17
C LEU A 18 -2.32 -15.02 1.34
N ALA A 19 -2.53 -16.07 0.53
CA ALA A 19 -1.62 -17.22 0.48
C ALA A 19 -0.19 -16.78 0.14
N TRP A 20 -0.04 -15.90 -0.85
CA TRP A 20 1.27 -15.36 -1.20
C TRP A 20 1.96 -14.64 -0.03
N ILE A 21 1.24 -13.79 0.73
CA ILE A 21 1.81 -13.13 1.92
C ILE A 21 2.38 -14.17 2.89
N LEU A 22 1.61 -15.22 3.19
CA LEU A 22 1.99 -16.27 4.12
C LEU A 22 3.20 -17.09 3.64
N GLU A 23 3.39 -17.21 2.33
CA GLU A 23 4.47 -18.02 1.73
C GLU A 23 5.76 -17.23 1.44
N ASN A 24 5.74 -15.90 1.55
CA ASN A 24 6.81 -15.04 1.03
C ASN A 24 7.32 -14.01 2.06
N GLN A 25 7.15 -14.28 3.36
CA GLN A 25 7.90 -13.54 4.38
C GLN A 25 9.37 -13.92 4.29
N HIS A 26 10.25 -12.93 4.32
CA HIS A 26 11.70 -13.17 4.39
C HIS A 26 12.12 -13.68 5.76
N ASP A 27 13.28 -14.33 5.84
CA ASP A 27 13.85 -14.85 7.10
C ASP A 27 14.05 -13.77 8.18
N ASP A 28 14.26 -12.51 7.77
CA ASP A 28 14.39 -11.38 8.70
C ASP A 28 13.05 -10.86 9.25
N GLY A 29 11.92 -11.43 8.80
CA GLY A 29 10.56 -11.05 9.18
C GLY A 29 9.90 -10.00 8.28
N SER A 30 10.62 -9.46 7.29
CA SER A 30 10.10 -8.43 6.40
C SER A 30 9.37 -8.99 5.17
N TRP A 31 8.68 -8.10 4.46
CA TRP A 31 8.35 -8.25 3.04
C TRP A 31 8.94 -7.07 2.27
N GLY A 32 9.15 -7.23 0.97
CA GLY A 32 9.67 -6.18 0.10
C GLY A 32 10.56 -6.72 -0.99
N LEU A 33 11.25 -5.83 -1.70
CA LEU A 33 12.25 -6.22 -2.68
C LEU A 33 13.58 -6.54 -2.00
N GLN A 34 14.19 -7.67 -2.37
CA GLN A 34 15.57 -8.03 -2.02
C GLN A 34 16.46 -7.95 -3.29
N TYR A 35 16.58 -6.75 -3.85
CA TYR A 35 17.44 -6.50 -5.00
C TYR A 35 18.70 -5.75 -4.58
N SER A 36 19.66 -6.45 -4.00
CA SER A 36 21.04 -5.98 -3.97
C SER A 36 21.93 -6.91 -4.79
N VAL A 37 23.00 -6.35 -5.33
CA VAL A 37 24.02 -7.06 -6.13
C VAL A 37 24.61 -8.26 -5.36
N HIS A 38 24.44 -8.31 -4.04
CA HIS A 38 25.01 -9.31 -3.14
C HIS A 38 23.94 -10.22 -2.50
N GLY A 39 22.71 -10.25 -3.04
CA GLY A 39 21.64 -11.11 -2.54
C GLY A 39 20.99 -10.63 -1.24
N GLY A 40 21.15 -9.34 -0.89
CA GLY A 40 20.53 -8.71 0.28
C GLY A 40 19.55 -7.60 -0.11
N ARG A 41 18.97 -6.92 0.89
CA ARG A 41 18.21 -5.67 0.66
C ARG A 41 19.18 -4.52 0.38
N ASP A 42 18.81 -3.63 -0.54
CA ASP A 42 19.45 -2.30 -0.63
C ASP A 42 19.12 -1.48 0.64
N PRO A 43 20.11 -1.09 1.46
CA PRO A 43 19.86 -0.33 2.68
C PRO A 43 19.12 0.99 2.45
N THR A 44 19.24 1.59 1.26
CA THR A 44 18.58 2.85 0.91
C THR A 44 17.05 2.72 0.78
N LEU A 45 16.54 1.49 0.60
CA LEU A 45 15.12 1.15 0.42
C LEU A 45 14.46 0.64 1.71
N MET A 46 15.01 0.97 2.88
CA MET A 46 14.44 0.49 4.15
C MET A 46 13.01 0.97 4.38
N LYS A 47 12.65 2.19 3.92
CA LYS A 47 11.27 2.69 4.03
C LYS A 47 10.29 1.89 3.15
N ASP A 48 10.73 1.38 2.01
CA ASP A 48 9.94 0.47 1.19
C ASP A 48 9.70 -0.86 1.90
N ALA A 49 10.73 -1.43 2.53
CA ALA A 49 10.62 -2.66 3.29
C ALA A 49 9.71 -2.51 4.52
N LEU A 50 9.83 -1.40 5.26
CA LEU A 50 8.95 -1.08 6.39
C LEU A 50 7.50 -0.90 5.92
N SER A 51 7.27 -0.18 4.83
CA SER A 51 5.93 0.01 4.26
C SER A 51 5.30 -1.30 3.80
N SER A 52 6.08 -2.12 3.10
CA SER A 52 5.64 -3.43 2.62
C SER A 52 5.32 -4.40 3.74
N THR A 53 6.16 -4.40 4.78
CA THR A 53 5.96 -5.22 5.98
C THR A 53 4.70 -4.79 6.73
N LEU A 54 4.48 -3.49 6.91
CA LEU A 54 3.30 -2.97 7.58
C LEU A 54 2.00 -3.26 6.78
N ALA A 55 2.05 -3.16 5.44
CA ALA A 55 0.94 -3.56 4.58
C ALA A 55 0.60 -5.05 4.71
N CYS A 56 1.61 -5.91 4.82
CA CYS A 56 1.40 -7.35 5.04
C CYS A 56 0.82 -7.64 6.42
N ILE A 57 1.29 -6.96 7.48
CA ILE A 57 0.70 -7.04 8.83
C ILE A 57 -0.78 -6.68 8.77
N LEU A 58 -1.15 -5.56 8.13
CA LEU A 58 -2.55 -5.14 7.99
C LEU A 58 -3.40 -6.18 7.26
N ALA A 59 -2.89 -6.75 6.18
CA ALA A 59 -3.59 -7.80 5.44
C ALA A 59 -3.82 -9.06 6.29
N LEU A 60 -2.80 -9.50 7.03
CA LEU A 60 -2.88 -10.64 7.94
C LEU A 60 -3.85 -10.39 9.09
N LYS A 61 -3.79 -9.22 9.73
CA LYS A 61 -4.73 -8.82 10.78
C LYS A 61 -6.17 -8.67 10.28
N ARG A 62 -6.37 -8.18 9.06
CA ARG A 62 -7.69 -8.05 8.45
C ARG A 62 -8.40 -9.39 8.29
N TRP A 63 -7.65 -10.47 8.04
CA TRP A 63 -8.19 -11.81 7.82
C TRP A 63 -7.92 -12.77 8.98
N ASP A 64 -7.52 -12.22 10.13
CA ASP A 64 -7.22 -12.95 11.36
C ASP A 64 -6.38 -14.22 11.15
N THR A 65 -5.24 -14.06 10.48
CA THR A 65 -4.34 -15.17 10.15
C THR A 65 -2.87 -14.77 10.25
N GLY A 66 -1.97 -15.76 10.27
CA GLY A 66 -0.53 -15.54 10.18
C GLY A 66 0.12 -14.92 11.42
N ASP A 67 -0.37 -15.19 12.63
CA ASP A 67 0.16 -14.61 13.88
C ASP A 67 1.68 -14.75 14.05
N HIS A 68 2.26 -15.90 13.65
CA HIS A 68 3.71 -16.08 13.66
C HIS A 68 4.42 -15.06 12.76
N HIS A 69 3.89 -14.85 11.55
CA HIS A 69 4.42 -13.88 10.60
C HIS A 69 4.30 -12.46 11.15
N VAL A 70 3.16 -12.11 11.75
CA VAL A 70 2.97 -10.80 12.40
C VAL A 70 4.01 -10.58 13.51
N ARG A 71 4.26 -11.56 14.39
CA ARG A 71 5.29 -11.44 15.43
C ARG A 71 6.69 -11.23 14.86
N SER A 72 7.07 -12.01 13.85
CA SER A 72 8.36 -11.87 13.17
C SER A 72 8.52 -10.49 12.51
N ALA A 73 7.44 -10.00 11.89
CA ALA A 73 7.39 -8.70 11.24
C ALA A 73 7.48 -7.52 12.22
N LEU A 74 6.87 -7.63 13.40
CA LEU A 74 7.01 -6.62 14.45
C LEU A 74 8.45 -6.57 14.95
N ALA A 75 9.09 -7.72 15.16
CA ALA A 75 10.50 -7.76 15.54
C ALA A 75 11.40 -7.13 14.46
N PHE A 76 11.09 -7.35 13.18
CA PHE A 76 11.76 -6.65 12.08
C PHE A 76 11.58 -5.13 12.15
N MET A 77 10.35 -4.65 12.34
CA MET A 77 10.04 -3.22 12.43
C MET A 77 10.74 -2.56 13.62
N GLU A 78 10.77 -3.22 14.77
CA GLU A 78 11.45 -2.72 15.97
C GLU A 78 12.94 -2.44 15.70
N ARG A 79 13.64 -3.44 15.14
CA ARG A 79 15.07 -3.35 14.79
C ARG A 79 15.39 -2.24 13.78
N ASN A 80 14.42 -1.87 12.94
CA ASN A 80 14.62 -0.93 11.83
C ASN A 80 13.82 0.38 11.99
N SER A 81 13.19 0.60 13.15
CA SER A 81 12.31 1.74 13.40
C SER A 81 13.01 3.10 13.24
N GLY A 82 14.30 3.17 13.56
CA GLY A 82 15.13 4.37 13.36
C GLY A 82 15.20 4.84 11.90
N SER A 83 15.06 3.94 10.93
CA SER A 83 15.08 4.28 9.50
C SER A 83 13.86 5.08 9.03
N LEU A 84 12.78 5.14 9.81
CA LEU A 84 11.60 5.94 9.47
C LEU A 84 11.89 7.44 9.46
N LEU A 85 12.81 7.89 10.31
CA LEU A 85 13.16 9.30 10.49
C LEU A 85 14.37 9.72 9.66
N ASP A 86 15.09 8.76 9.08
CA ASP A 86 16.28 9.04 8.31
C ASP A 86 15.90 9.65 6.97
N SER A 87 16.12 10.97 6.83
CA SER A 87 15.84 11.72 5.61
C SER A 87 16.79 11.38 4.46
N SER A 88 17.92 10.70 4.73
CA SER A 88 18.84 10.24 3.68
C SER A 88 18.33 8.99 2.95
N LEU A 89 17.41 8.24 3.55
CA LEU A 89 16.80 7.07 2.95
C LEU A 89 15.68 7.44 1.98
N GLN A 90 15.64 6.71 0.87
CA GLN A 90 14.61 6.87 -0.15
C GLN A 90 13.26 6.46 0.43
N ALA A 91 12.25 7.29 0.18
CA ALA A 91 10.87 7.00 0.58
C ALA A 91 10.05 6.67 -0.68
N PRO A 92 9.18 5.64 -0.63
CA PRO A 92 8.19 5.45 -1.69
C PRO A 92 7.32 6.69 -1.80
N ILE A 93 6.85 7.03 -2.98
CA ILE A 93 5.96 8.19 -3.08
C ILE A 93 4.62 7.88 -2.45
N GLY A 94 4.12 8.89 -1.75
CA GLY A 94 2.98 8.73 -0.87
C GLY A 94 3.35 8.18 0.50
N PHE A 95 4.62 7.90 0.81
CA PHE A 95 5.04 7.40 2.12
C PHE A 95 4.49 8.24 3.27
N ASP A 96 4.62 9.57 3.19
CA ASP A 96 4.15 10.52 4.21
C ASP A 96 2.62 10.54 4.38
N VAL A 97 1.88 9.88 3.49
CA VAL A 97 0.43 9.72 3.57
C VAL A 97 0.06 8.29 3.94
N VAL A 98 0.54 7.33 3.17
CA VAL A 98 0.13 5.93 3.26
C VAL A 98 0.71 5.27 4.51
N PHE A 99 1.98 5.48 4.83
CA PHE A 99 2.61 4.82 5.98
C PHE A 99 1.97 5.25 7.31
N PRO A 100 1.81 6.56 7.62
CA PRO A 100 1.11 6.99 8.84
C PRO A 100 -0.33 6.48 8.91
N SER A 101 -1.02 6.37 7.78
CA SER A 101 -2.37 5.79 7.73
C SER A 101 -2.40 4.31 8.04
N MET A 102 -1.43 3.54 7.54
CA MET A 102 -1.30 2.14 7.92
C MET A 102 -1.00 1.96 9.41
N VAL A 103 -0.15 2.83 9.98
CA VAL A 103 0.14 2.87 11.43
C VAL A 103 -1.14 3.17 12.21
N GLN A 104 -1.89 4.19 11.82
CA GLN A 104 -3.15 4.54 12.46
C GLN A 104 -4.18 3.40 12.38
N THR A 105 -4.33 2.73 11.23
CA THR A 105 -5.22 1.57 11.10
C THR A 105 -4.79 0.42 12.02
N CYS A 106 -3.49 0.13 12.13
CA CYS A 106 -3.00 -0.90 13.04
C CYS A 106 -3.39 -0.61 14.51
N THR A 107 -3.23 0.63 14.96
CA THR A 107 -3.48 1.03 16.35
C THR A 107 -4.98 1.20 16.63
N GLN A 108 -5.72 1.82 15.72
CA GLN A 108 -7.12 2.20 15.92
C GLN A 108 -8.12 1.11 15.55
N ASP A 109 -7.83 0.28 14.54
CA ASP A 109 -8.80 -0.71 14.08
C ASP A 109 -8.45 -2.11 14.62
N PHE A 110 -7.15 -2.43 14.65
CA PHE A 110 -6.66 -3.75 15.06
C PHE A 110 -6.11 -3.83 16.48
N ARG A 111 -6.05 -2.71 17.20
CA ARG A 111 -5.47 -2.62 18.56
C ARG A 111 -4.06 -3.24 18.64
N LEU A 112 -3.30 -3.13 17.56
CA LEU A 112 -1.96 -3.69 17.45
C LEU A 112 -0.94 -2.67 17.97
N ASN A 113 -0.16 -3.08 18.97
CA ASN A 113 0.95 -2.28 19.48
C ASN A 113 2.14 -2.40 18.53
N LEU A 114 2.33 -1.38 17.70
CA LEU A 114 3.51 -1.29 16.84
C LEU A 114 4.73 -0.87 17.68
N PRO A 115 5.92 -1.47 17.45
CA PRO A 115 7.14 -1.12 18.16
C PRO A 115 7.75 0.16 17.56
N LEU A 116 6.99 1.25 17.65
CA LEU A 116 7.33 2.58 17.18
C LEU A 116 7.19 3.55 18.35
N ASP A 117 8.08 4.55 18.40
CA ASP A 117 7.99 5.60 19.40
C ASP A 117 6.69 6.42 19.23
N GLY A 118 5.96 6.62 20.33
CA GLY A 118 4.66 7.28 20.31
C GLY A 118 4.72 8.73 19.84
N ALA A 119 5.76 9.48 20.24
CA ALA A 119 5.90 10.88 19.80
C ALA A 119 6.18 10.97 18.29
N HIS A 120 6.95 10.02 17.75
CA HIS A 120 7.17 9.90 16.31
C HIS A 120 5.90 9.50 15.56
N VAL A 121 5.11 8.55 16.09
CA VAL A 121 3.81 8.16 15.52
C VAL A 121 2.85 9.36 15.48
N ASP A 122 2.75 10.10 16.58
CA ASP A 122 1.88 11.27 16.65
C ASP A 122 2.35 12.36 15.68
N ALA A 123 3.66 12.57 15.54
CA ALA A 123 4.22 13.54 14.60
C ALA A 123 3.93 13.18 13.14
N MET A 124 4.13 11.91 12.74
CA MET A 124 3.87 11.49 11.36
C MET A 124 2.38 11.58 11.00
N ILE A 125 1.48 11.25 11.94
CA ILE A 125 0.02 11.37 11.75
C ILE A 125 -0.37 12.84 11.59
N ARG A 126 0.13 13.73 12.46
CA ARG A 126 -0.12 15.19 12.33
C ARG A 126 0.38 15.74 11.00
N ASN A 127 1.59 15.36 10.58
CA ASN A 127 2.19 15.83 9.33
C ASN A 127 1.37 15.38 8.12
N ARG A 128 0.92 14.11 8.11
CA ARG A 128 -0.02 13.62 7.10
C ARG A 128 -1.28 14.48 7.06
N ASP A 129 -1.92 14.70 8.21
CA ASP A 129 -3.22 15.40 8.25
C ASP A 129 -3.10 16.82 7.71
N VAL A 130 -2.04 17.54 8.07
CA VAL A 130 -1.71 18.86 7.51
C VAL A 130 -1.51 18.78 5.98
N ALA A 131 -0.78 17.76 5.50
CA ALA A 131 -0.55 17.56 4.07
C ALA A 131 -1.87 17.29 3.30
N LEU A 132 -2.84 16.63 3.93
CA LEU A 132 -4.16 16.33 3.35
C LEU A 132 -5.11 17.54 3.39
N THR A 133 -5.06 18.38 4.43
CA THR A 133 -5.98 19.54 4.57
C THR A 133 -5.62 20.75 3.71
N GLY A 134 -4.49 20.72 2.99
CA GLY A 134 -4.06 21.81 2.11
C GLY A 134 -5.17 22.29 1.16
N ALA A 135 -5.39 23.62 1.16
CA ALA A 135 -6.45 24.29 0.41
C ALA A 135 -6.19 24.40 -1.09
N ASP A 136 -4.96 24.08 -1.54
CA ASP A 136 -4.65 24.04 -2.96
C ASP A 136 -5.47 22.94 -3.65
N ARG A 137 -6.02 23.27 -4.82
CA ARG A 137 -6.90 22.42 -5.64
C ARG A 137 -6.38 22.32 -7.06
N THR A 138 -5.06 22.26 -7.23
CA THR A 138 -4.44 21.97 -8.52
C THR A 138 -4.74 20.55 -8.97
N VAL A 139 -4.85 20.36 -10.30
CA VAL A 139 -4.99 19.03 -10.94
C VAL A 139 -3.86 18.08 -10.53
N GLY A 140 -2.64 18.61 -10.34
CA GLY A 140 -1.49 17.82 -9.90
C GLY A 140 -1.65 17.27 -8.47
N ARG A 141 -2.03 18.13 -7.52
CA ARG A 141 -2.32 17.70 -6.14
C ARG A 141 -3.46 16.69 -6.10
N ASP A 142 -4.48 16.95 -6.89
CA ASP A 142 -5.64 16.09 -7.06
C ASP A 142 -5.27 14.69 -7.60
N ALA A 143 -4.40 14.63 -8.61
CA ALA A 143 -3.88 13.36 -9.13
C ALA A 143 -3.01 12.63 -8.09
N TYR A 144 -2.19 13.37 -7.34
CA TYR A 144 -1.42 12.81 -6.23
C TYR A 144 -2.33 12.18 -5.17
N LEU A 145 -3.36 12.90 -4.71
CA LEU A 145 -4.31 12.39 -3.73
C LEU A 145 -5.08 11.16 -4.24
N ALA A 146 -5.41 11.12 -5.54
CA ALA A 146 -5.99 9.94 -6.17
C ALA A 146 -5.03 8.74 -6.14
N TYR A 147 -3.74 8.99 -6.38
CA TYR A 147 -2.70 7.98 -6.42
C TYR A 147 -2.44 7.34 -5.05
N VAL A 148 -2.50 8.13 -3.97
CA VAL A 148 -2.25 7.68 -2.58
C VAL A 148 -3.55 7.40 -1.81
N SER A 149 -4.65 7.21 -2.52
CA SER A 149 -5.99 7.16 -1.95
C SER A 149 -6.24 5.97 -1.02
N GLU A 150 -5.39 4.93 -1.06
CA GLU A 150 -5.34 3.86 -0.06
C GLU A 150 -4.93 4.33 1.34
N GLY A 151 -4.18 5.44 1.41
CA GLY A 151 -3.75 6.07 2.65
C GLY A 151 -4.68 7.19 3.11
N ILE A 152 -5.76 7.49 2.39
CA ILE A 152 -6.69 8.56 2.75
C ILE A 152 -7.89 7.89 3.42
N GLY A 153 -7.82 7.77 4.75
CA GLY A 153 -8.81 7.09 5.57
C GLY A 153 -10.23 7.60 5.30
N GLY A 154 -11.09 6.72 4.81
CA GLY A 154 -12.46 7.06 4.44
C GLY A 154 -12.51 7.87 3.14
N PHE A 155 -12.75 7.15 2.04
CA PHE A 155 -13.11 7.67 0.71
C PHE A 155 -14.49 8.39 0.73
N GLN A 156 -14.71 9.30 1.67
CA GLN A 156 -15.95 10.06 1.81
C GLN A 156 -15.78 11.46 1.23
N GLY A 157 -16.83 11.92 0.53
CA GLY A 157 -16.88 13.27 -0.05
C GLY A 157 -15.92 13.51 -1.21
N LEU A 158 -15.28 14.69 -1.20
CA LEU A 158 -14.44 15.21 -2.29
C LEU A 158 -13.31 14.25 -2.69
N ALA A 159 -12.71 13.49 -1.77
CA ALA A 159 -11.63 12.55 -2.07
C ALA A 159 -12.08 11.43 -3.03
N ARG A 160 -13.33 10.94 -2.90
CA ARG A 160 -13.90 9.94 -3.81
C ARG A 160 -14.15 10.50 -5.20
N GLY A 161 -14.82 11.65 -5.29
CA GLY A 161 -15.05 12.32 -6.58
C GLY A 161 -13.73 12.69 -7.26
N ASN A 162 -12.74 13.10 -6.46
CA ASN A 162 -11.42 13.48 -6.92
C ASN A 162 -10.59 12.30 -7.40
N ALA A 163 -10.70 11.12 -6.79
CA ALA A 163 -9.97 9.93 -7.23
C ALA A 163 -10.59 9.32 -8.49
N MET A 164 -11.92 9.30 -8.56
CA MET A 164 -12.64 8.66 -9.66
C MET A 164 -12.48 9.36 -11.00
N ARG A 165 -12.26 10.69 -11.02
CA ARG A 165 -11.94 11.39 -12.28
C ARG A 165 -10.64 10.92 -12.93
N PHE A 166 -9.75 10.27 -12.17
CA PHE A 166 -8.49 9.73 -12.67
C PHE A 166 -8.56 8.23 -12.98
N GLN A 167 -9.77 7.65 -12.98
CA GLN A 167 -9.97 6.31 -13.47
C GLN A 167 -9.70 6.25 -14.97
N ARG A 168 -8.85 5.30 -15.38
CA ARG A 168 -8.49 5.07 -16.77
C ARG A 168 -9.48 4.10 -17.41
N LYS A 169 -9.44 4.03 -18.75
CA LYS A 169 -10.27 3.10 -19.55
C LYS A 169 -10.11 1.62 -19.19
N ASN A 170 -8.96 1.24 -18.63
CA ASN A 170 -8.71 -0.14 -18.16
C ASN A 170 -9.31 -0.43 -16.78
N GLY A 171 -9.95 0.55 -16.12
CA GLY A 171 -10.53 0.45 -14.79
C GLY A 171 -9.62 0.88 -13.63
N SER A 172 -8.33 1.10 -13.88
CA SER A 172 -7.39 1.51 -12.82
C SER A 172 -7.52 2.97 -12.46
N ILE A 173 -7.30 3.31 -11.19
CA ILE A 173 -6.97 4.68 -10.78
C ILE A 173 -5.48 4.88 -11.02
N LEU A 174 -5.12 5.70 -12.00
CA LEU A 174 -3.72 6.03 -12.34
C LEU A 174 -2.77 4.82 -12.51
N ASN A 175 -3.27 3.67 -12.96
CA ASN A 175 -2.52 2.40 -13.01
C ASN A 175 -1.98 1.91 -11.65
N SER A 176 -2.53 2.39 -10.53
CA SER A 176 -2.17 1.95 -9.18
C SER A 176 -3.13 0.85 -8.70
N PRO A 177 -2.64 -0.39 -8.48
CA PRO A 177 -3.45 -1.45 -7.88
C PRO A 177 -3.93 -1.11 -6.47
N SER A 178 -3.12 -0.44 -5.64
CA SER A 178 -3.49 -0.06 -4.27
C SER A 178 -4.62 0.95 -4.26
N ALA A 179 -4.50 2.03 -5.03
CA ALA A 179 -5.55 3.04 -5.17
C ALA A 179 -6.84 2.45 -5.76
N THR A 180 -6.71 1.58 -6.77
CA THR A 180 -7.87 0.90 -7.38
C THR A 180 -8.56 -0.03 -6.38
N ALA A 181 -7.80 -0.78 -5.58
CA ALA A 181 -8.34 -1.64 -4.53
C ALA A 181 -9.01 -0.84 -3.41
N ALA A 182 -8.47 0.33 -3.04
CA ALA A 182 -9.07 1.24 -2.08
C ALA A 182 -10.44 1.75 -2.56
N ALA A 183 -10.55 2.12 -3.84
CA ALA A 183 -11.83 2.51 -4.44
C ALA A 183 -12.88 1.40 -4.30
N VAL A 184 -12.52 0.16 -4.64
CA VAL A 184 -13.41 -1.01 -4.51
C VAL A 184 -13.83 -1.23 -3.05
N ILE A 185 -12.90 -1.18 -2.10
CA ILE A 185 -13.18 -1.35 -0.66
C ILE A 185 -14.19 -0.33 -0.15
N HIS A 186 -14.09 0.91 -0.62
CA HIS A 186 -14.96 2.01 -0.18
C HIS A 186 -16.22 2.18 -1.02
N GLY A 187 -16.69 1.10 -1.66
CA GLY A 187 -17.99 1.06 -2.34
C GLY A 187 -17.98 1.65 -3.75
N HIS A 188 -16.81 1.74 -4.40
CA HIS A 188 -16.74 1.88 -5.85
C HIS A 188 -16.65 0.48 -6.47
N ASP A 189 -17.75 -0.27 -6.39
CA ASP A 189 -17.85 -1.61 -6.94
C ASP A 189 -18.22 -1.54 -8.42
N ASP A 190 -17.32 -0.98 -9.24
CA ASP A 190 -17.46 -1.04 -10.69
C ASP A 190 -16.72 -2.24 -11.28
N ALA A 191 -17.35 -2.88 -12.27
CA ALA A 191 -16.81 -4.08 -12.89
C ALA A 191 -15.45 -3.83 -13.56
N LEU A 192 -15.14 -2.58 -13.92
CA LEU A 192 -13.88 -2.17 -14.55
C LEU A 192 -12.71 -2.24 -13.56
N SER A 193 -12.85 -1.71 -12.35
CA SER A 193 -11.80 -1.74 -11.32
C SER A 193 -11.48 -3.15 -10.88
N LEU A 194 -12.52 -3.98 -10.68
CA LEU A 194 -12.34 -5.40 -10.41
C LEU A 194 -11.71 -6.14 -11.60
N GLY A 195 -12.11 -5.80 -12.83
CA GLY A 195 -11.52 -6.31 -14.05
C GLY A 195 -10.02 -5.99 -14.15
N TYR A 196 -9.64 -4.76 -13.83
CA TYR A 196 -8.25 -4.33 -13.76
C TYR A 196 -7.46 -5.19 -12.76
N LEU A 197 -7.92 -5.27 -11.50
CA LEU A 197 -7.24 -6.01 -10.43
C LEU A 197 -7.06 -7.49 -10.79
N ARG A 198 -8.09 -8.12 -11.37
CA ARG A 198 -8.01 -9.49 -11.90
C ARG A 198 -6.99 -9.61 -13.03
N SER A 199 -6.92 -8.62 -13.92
CA SER A 199 -5.94 -8.64 -15.02
C SER A 199 -4.50 -8.59 -14.50
N VAL A 200 -4.23 -7.76 -13.48
CA VAL A 200 -2.91 -7.63 -12.86
C VAL A 200 -2.51 -8.96 -12.19
N LEU A 201 -3.45 -9.64 -11.53
CA LEU A 201 -3.25 -10.98 -10.95
C LEU A 201 -2.97 -12.07 -12.00
N ARG A 202 -3.51 -11.92 -13.21
CA ARG A 202 -3.37 -12.91 -14.27
C ARG A 202 -2.06 -12.76 -15.05
N THR A 203 -1.59 -11.54 -15.25
CA THR A 203 -0.30 -11.29 -15.92
C THR A 203 0.90 -11.68 -15.05
N THR A 204 0.72 -11.65 -13.74
CA THR A 204 1.74 -11.98 -12.73
C THR A 204 1.87 -13.49 -12.49
N THR A 205 0.84 -14.28 -12.80
CA THR A 205 0.85 -15.75 -12.69
C THR A 205 1.37 -16.47 -13.94
N ALA A 206 1.36 -15.84 -15.11
CA ALA A 206 1.79 -16.43 -16.38
C ALA A 206 3.31 -16.37 -16.65
N GLY A 207 4.08 -15.64 -15.83
CA GLY A 207 5.54 -15.66 -15.82
C GLY A 207 6.03 -16.40 -14.58
N SER A 208 6.80 -17.47 -14.77
CA SER A 208 7.47 -18.21 -13.69
C SER A 208 8.23 -17.22 -12.77
N ASN A 209 7.82 -17.17 -11.50
CA ASN A 209 8.27 -16.27 -10.42
C ASN A 209 7.66 -14.85 -10.38
N ALA A 210 6.32 -14.72 -10.26
CA ALA A 210 5.74 -13.43 -9.88
C ALA A 210 4.34 -13.45 -9.24
N ALA A 211 3.99 -14.42 -8.39
CA ALA A 211 2.95 -14.12 -7.38
C ALA A 211 3.38 -12.92 -6.46
N ALA A 212 4.67 -12.55 -6.53
CA ALA A 212 5.36 -11.43 -5.92
C ALA A 212 4.93 -10.00 -6.33
N GLY A 213 3.96 -9.82 -7.23
CA GLY A 213 3.62 -8.50 -7.75
C GLY A 213 2.48 -7.73 -7.06
N LEU A 214 1.75 -8.33 -6.11
CA LEU A 214 0.41 -7.83 -5.74
C LEU A 214 0.07 -7.71 -4.25
N CYS A 215 0.96 -8.13 -3.34
CA CYS A 215 0.76 -7.88 -1.89
C CYS A 215 1.87 -7.10 -1.21
N ILE A 216 2.90 -6.74 -1.95
CA ILE A 216 3.86 -5.73 -1.55
C ILE A 216 3.45 -4.47 -2.29
N HIS A 217 3.55 -3.33 -1.62
CA HIS A 217 3.32 -1.98 -2.12
C HIS A 217 4.16 -1.57 -3.36
N VAL A 218 4.78 -2.52 -4.06
CA VAL A 218 6.03 -2.33 -4.81
C VAL A 218 6.13 -3.31 -5.98
N TYR A 219 5.48 -3.04 -7.10
CA TYR A 219 6.07 -3.52 -8.36
C TYR A 219 6.15 -2.51 -9.51
N ILE A 220 5.50 -1.34 -9.48
CA ILE A 220 5.87 -0.29 -10.46
C ILE A 220 5.75 1.10 -9.84
N TRP A 221 6.83 1.52 -9.18
CA TRP A 221 7.12 2.93 -8.94
C TRP A 221 8.04 3.56 -10.02
N THR A 222 8.48 2.85 -11.07
CA THR A 222 9.44 3.44 -12.03
C THR A 222 9.36 3.06 -13.52
N TYR A 223 8.43 2.22 -14.01
CA TYR A 223 8.43 1.87 -15.46
C TYR A 223 7.54 2.73 -16.37
N ASN A 224 7.10 3.94 -15.98
CA ASN A 224 6.51 4.86 -16.97
C ASN A 224 6.61 6.38 -16.71
N CYS A 225 7.43 6.84 -15.77
CA CYS A 225 7.68 8.29 -15.63
C CYS A 225 8.77 8.83 -16.58
N ARG A 226 9.31 8.00 -17.50
CA ARG A 226 10.16 8.47 -18.61
C ARG A 226 9.45 8.56 -19.98
N LYS A 227 8.15 8.25 -20.06
CA LYS A 227 7.35 8.41 -21.30
C LYS A 227 5.92 8.92 -21.07
N LEU A 228 5.68 9.66 -20.00
CA LEU A 228 4.49 10.52 -19.92
C LEU A 228 4.91 11.94 -20.32
N PRO A 229 4.61 12.39 -21.56
CA PRO A 229 4.53 13.82 -21.77
C PRO A 229 3.36 14.30 -20.92
N PHE A 230 3.63 15.12 -19.91
CA PHE A 230 2.66 16.13 -19.49
C PHE A 230 2.42 17.03 -20.72
N ARG A 231 1.56 16.60 -21.63
CA ARG A 231 0.95 17.44 -22.64
C ARG A 231 -0.53 17.49 -22.29
N TYR A 232 -0.92 18.67 -21.84
CA TYR A 232 -2.25 19.26 -21.88
C TYR A 232 -3.31 18.38 -22.53
N TYR A 233 -4.28 17.92 -21.73
CA TYR A 233 -5.71 17.94 -22.04
C TYR A 233 -6.48 18.01 -20.73
#